data_AF-Q8C1J7-F1
#
_entry.id   AF-Q8C1J7-F1
#
_cell.length_a   1.000
_cell.length_b   1.000
_cell.length_c   1.000
_cell.angle_alpha   90.00
_cell.angle_beta   90.00
_cell.angle_gamma   90.00
#
_symmetry.space_group_name_H-M   'P 1'
#
loop_
_entity.id
_entity.type
_entity.pdbx_description
1 polymer ?
#
loop_
_entity_poly.entity_id
_entity_poly.type
_entity_poly.pdbx_seq_one_letter_code
_entity_poly.pdbx_strand_id
1 'polypeptide(L)'
;EQWNHNSSFDAHDPCVFHSPDITGLLEHYKDPSACMFFEPLLSTPLIRTFPFSLQHICRTVICNCTTYDGIDALPIPSPMKLYLKEYHYKSKVRLLRIDVPEQQ
;
A
#
# COMPACT_ATOMS: atom_id res chain seq x y z
N GLU A 1 -6.10 -6.17 0.91
CA GLU A 1 -6.79 -4.87 0.76
C GLU A 1 -6.16 -3.85 1.73
N GLN A 2 -6.44 -2.54 1.58
CA GLN A 2 -5.86 -1.51 2.46
C GLN A 2 -6.94 -0.71 3.18
N TRP A 3 -6.84 -0.66 4.51
CA TRP A 3 -7.74 0.09 5.39
C TRP A 3 -6.95 0.78 6.50
N ASN A 4 -7.28 2.03 6.80
CA ASN A 4 -6.61 2.81 7.86
C ASN A 4 -5.08 2.84 7.72
N HIS A 5 -4.59 2.97 6.49
CA HIS A 5 -3.17 2.91 6.11
C HIS A 5 -2.47 1.56 6.32
N ASN A 6 -3.19 0.51 6.75
CA ASN A 6 -2.66 -0.84 6.92
C ASN A 6 -3.12 -1.78 5.80
N SER A 7 -2.30 -2.76 5.47
CA SER A 7 -2.56 -3.84 4.52
C SER A 7 -2.84 -5.16 5.23
N SER A 8 -3.84 -5.91 4.76
CA SER A 8 -4.21 -7.24 5.25
C SER A 8 -4.88 -8.08 4.14
N PHE A 9 -5.10 -9.37 4.39
CA PHE A 9 -5.85 -10.25 3.48
C PHE A 9 -7.38 -10.05 3.56
N ASP A 10 -7.88 -9.58 4.70
CA ASP A 10 -9.23 -9.03 4.86
C ASP A 10 -9.11 -7.68 5.58
N ALA A 11 -9.43 -6.57 4.90
CA ALA A 11 -9.24 -5.22 5.45
C ALA A 11 -10.41 -4.71 6.28
N HIS A 12 -11.54 -5.43 6.26
CA HIS A 12 -12.74 -5.03 7.00
C HIS A 12 -12.86 -5.78 8.34
N ASP A 13 -12.20 -6.93 8.47
CA ASP A 13 -12.13 -7.68 9.73
C ASP A 13 -10.93 -7.23 10.59
N PRO A 14 -11.14 -6.53 11.72
CA PRO A 14 -10.07 -6.09 12.60
C PRO A 14 -9.36 -7.22 13.35
N CYS A 15 -9.93 -8.43 13.35
CA CYS A 15 -9.31 -9.61 13.96
C CYS A 15 -8.23 -10.23 13.06
N VAL A 16 -8.26 -9.94 11.76
CA VAL A 16 -7.24 -10.41 10.81
C VAL A 16 -5.99 -9.56 10.94
N PHE A 17 -4.83 -10.21 10.90
CA PHE A 17 -3.56 -9.53 11.00
C PHE A 17 -3.41 -8.45 9.90
N HIS A 18 -2.91 -7.27 10.30
CA HIS A 18 -2.67 -6.16 9.40
C HIS A 18 -1.30 -5.53 9.67
N SER A 19 -0.63 -5.03 8.63
CA SER A 19 0.66 -4.35 8.72
C SER A 19 0.64 -2.99 8.03
N PRO A 20 1.37 -1.95 8.50
CA PRO A 20 1.52 -0.70 7.76
C PRO A 20 2.29 -0.85 6.43
N ASP A 21 3.00 -1.96 6.25
CA ASP A 21 3.74 -2.27 5.02
C ASP A 21 3.43 -3.68 4.48
N ILE A 22 3.63 -3.85 3.18
CA ILE A 22 3.43 -5.15 2.51
C ILE A 22 4.48 -6.17 2.97
N THR A 23 5.70 -5.73 3.24
CA THR A 23 6.78 -6.62 3.69
C THR A 23 6.46 -7.28 5.04
N GLY A 24 5.98 -6.53 6.03
CA GLY A 24 5.57 -7.08 7.32
C GLY A 24 4.35 -7.99 7.20
N LEU A 25 3.42 -7.69 6.28
CA LEU A 25 2.31 -8.60 5.99
C LEU A 25 2.82 -9.95 5.48
N LEU A 26 3.77 -9.97 4.55
CA LEU A 26 4.33 -11.21 4.01
C LEU A 26 5.11 -12.00 5.08
N GLU A 27 5.88 -11.30 5.93
CA GLU A 27 6.70 -11.95 6.96
C GLU A 27 5.84 -12.63 8.03
N HIS A 28 4.66 -12.07 8.37
CA HIS A 28 3.73 -12.68 9.32
C HIS A 28 3.28 -14.09 8.90
N TYR A 29 3.02 -14.28 7.61
CA TYR A 29 2.47 -15.53 7.06
C TYR A 29 3.54 -16.54 6.62
N LYS A 30 4.79 -16.38 7.05
CA LYS A 30 5.92 -17.18 6.59
C LYS A 30 6.11 -18.50 7.35
N ASP A 31 5.76 -18.56 8.64
CA ASP A 31 5.99 -19.72 9.50
C ASP A 31 4.80 -20.71 9.44
N PRO A 32 4.99 -21.92 8.89
CA PRO A 32 3.92 -22.93 8.83
C PRO A 32 3.40 -23.37 10.19
N SER A 33 4.21 -23.25 11.26
CA SER A 33 3.82 -23.67 12.60
C SER A 33 2.89 -22.67 13.30
N ALA A 34 2.86 -21.43 12.82
CA ALA A 34 2.06 -20.33 13.36
C ALA A 34 0.89 -19.93 12.44
N CYS A 35 0.71 -20.61 11.31
CA CYS A 35 -0.30 -20.28 10.29
C CYS A 35 -1.56 -21.14 10.47
N MET A 36 -2.73 -20.50 10.49
CA MET A 36 -4.02 -21.20 10.56
C MET A 36 -4.41 -21.78 9.18
N PHE A 37 -5.31 -22.77 9.18
CA PHE A 37 -5.75 -23.43 7.94
C PHE A 37 -6.47 -22.50 6.94
N PHE A 38 -7.02 -21.39 7.42
CA PHE A 38 -7.73 -20.39 6.61
C PHE A 38 -6.81 -19.23 6.19
N GLU A 39 -5.58 -19.21 6.69
CA GLU A 39 -4.61 -18.18 6.40
C GLU A 39 -3.70 -18.59 5.23
N PRO A 40 -3.20 -17.62 4.44
CA PRO A 40 -2.23 -17.92 3.40
C PRO A 40 -0.89 -18.33 4.01
N LEU A 41 -0.26 -19.38 3.47
CA LEU A 41 1.08 -19.80 3.86
C LEU A 41 2.12 -19.34 2.83
N LEU A 42 3.04 -18.48 3.25
CA LEU A 42 4.04 -17.80 2.42
C LEU A 42 5.48 -18.20 2.77
N SER A 43 5.71 -19.49 3.05
CA SER A 43 6.98 -20.00 3.58
C SER A 43 8.12 -20.06 2.56
N THR A 44 7.79 -20.19 1.26
CA THR A 44 8.78 -20.42 0.20
C THR A 44 8.58 -19.41 -0.93
N PRO A 45 9.46 -18.41 -1.07
CA PRO A 45 9.33 -17.42 -2.13
C PRO A 45 9.74 -18.00 -3.49
N LEU A 46 8.98 -17.68 -4.54
CA LEU A 46 9.39 -17.96 -5.91
C LEU A 46 10.23 -16.79 -6.44
N ILE A 47 11.51 -17.03 -6.69
CA ILE A 47 12.46 -15.98 -7.07
C ILE A 47 12.30 -15.60 -8.54
N ARG A 48 12.17 -14.30 -8.80
CA ARG A 48 12.16 -13.73 -10.16
C ARG A 48 13.54 -13.84 -10.81
N THR A 49 13.59 -14.26 -12.08
CA THR A 49 14.83 -14.60 -12.81
C THR A 49 15.28 -13.59 -13.87
N PHE A 50 14.63 -12.43 -13.96
CA PHE A 50 14.97 -11.35 -14.90
C PHE A 50 15.03 -10.02 -14.15
N PRO A 51 15.74 -8.98 -14.63
CA PRO A 51 15.78 -7.66 -14.03
C PRO A 51 14.56 -6.80 -14.41
N PHE A 52 14.29 -5.73 -13.64
CA PHE A 52 13.27 -4.74 -14.03
C PHE A 52 13.83 -3.78 -15.07
N SER A 53 12.95 -3.08 -15.80
CA SER A 53 13.38 -2.01 -16.71
C SER A 53 14.00 -0.86 -15.91
N LEU A 54 14.95 -0.14 -16.52
CA LEU A 54 15.56 1.04 -15.91
C LEU A 54 14.51 2.07 -15.49
N GLN A 55 13.50 2.31 -16.33
CA GLN A 55 12.42 3.25 -16.03
C GLN A 55 11.64 2.86 -14.77
N HIS A 56 11.38 1.56 -14.56
CA HIS A 56 10.70 1.06 -13.37
C HIS A 56 11.58 1.21 -12.12
N ILE A 57 12.88 0.92 -12.21
CA ILE A 57 13.82 1.12 -11.11
C ILE A 57 13.93 2.62 -10.75
N CYS A 58 13.95 3.51 -11.74
CA CYS A 58 13.92 4.95 -11.48
C CYS A 58 12.61 5.38 -10.77
N ARG A 59 11.46 4.82 -11.17
CA ARG A 59 10.19 5.07 -10.47
C ARG A 59 10.30 4.72 -9.00
N THR A 60 10.79 3.54 -8.65
CA THR A 60 10.85 3.13 -7.24
C THR A 60 11.67 4.09 -6.39
N VAL A 61 12.82 4.53 -6.91
CA VAL A 61 13.68 5.51 -6.22
C VAL A 61 13.01 6.88 -6.11
N ILE A 62 12.40 7.38 -7.18
CA ILE A 62 11.71 8.68 -7.16
C ILE A 62 10.54 8.65 -6.17
N CYS A 63 9.69 7.62 -6.23
CA CYS A 63 8.53 7.49 -5.36
C CYS A 63 8.90 7.28 -3.89
N ASN A 64 10.11 6.82 -3.58
CA ASN A 64 10.62 6.76 -2.20
C ASN A 64 11.06 8.13 -1.65
N CYS A 65 11.29 9.11 -2.53
CA CYS A 65 11.76 10.45 -2.18
C CYS A 65 10.67 11.53 -2.27
N THR A 66 9.43 11.17 -2.59
CA THR A 66 8.31 12.10 -2.76
C THR A 66 6.99 11.47 -2.33
N THR A 67 5.93 12.28 -2.24
CA THR A 67 4.56 11.82 -1.97
C THR A 67 3.74 11.79 -3.25
N TYR A 68 2.54 11.20 -3.20
CA TYR A 68 1.62 11.18 -4.34
C TYR A 68 1.34 12.59 -4.89
N ASP A 69 1.09 13.56 -4.00
CA ASP A 69 0.88 14.95 -4.38
C ASP A 69 2.19 15.64 -4.78
N GLY A 70 3.31 15.26 -4.17
CA GLY A 70 4.64 15.75 -4.54
C GLY A 70 5.05 15.41 -5.98
N ILE A 71 4.49 14.36 -6.59
CA ILE A 71 4.70 14.02 -8.00
C ILE A 71 4.21 15.14 -8.93
N ASP A 72 3.16 15.89 -8.55
CA ASP A 72 2.62 16.95 -9.40
C ASP A 72 3.56 18.14 -9.54
N ALA A 73 4.44 18.37 -8.56
CA ALA A 73 5.44 19.42 -8.58
C ALA A 73 6.70 19.07 -9.42
N LEU A 74 6.86 17.82 -9.85
CA LEU A 74 8.04 17.41 -10.61
C LEU A 74 8.07 18.03 -12.02
N PRO A 75 9.25 18.47 -12.51
CA PRO A 75 9.42 19.09 -13.82
C PRO A 75 9.49 18.03 -14.95
N ILE A 76 8.45 17.21 -15.07
CA ILE A 76 8.35 16.11 -16.05
C ILE A 76 7.00 16.14 -16.78
N PRO A 77 6.89 15.54 -17.98
CA PRO A 77 5.63 15.49 -18.74
C PRO A 77 4.52 14.73 -18.00
N SER A 78 3.25 15.11 -18.23
CA SER A 78 2.08 14.50 -17.58
C SER A 78 1.99 12.97 -17.72
N PRO A 79 2.32 12.34 -18.86
CA PRO A 79 2.33 10.87 -18.96
C PRO A 79 3.33 10.22 -17.99
N MET A 80 4.46 10.88 -17.72
CA MET A 80 5.44 10.38 -16.76
C MET A 80 4.94 10.56 -15.32
N LYS A 81 4.21 11.63 -15.01
CA LYS A 81 3.52 11.78 -13.71
C LYS A 81 2.50 10.67 -13.49
N LEU A 82 1.71 10.35 -14.52
CA LEU A 82 0.75 9.24 -14.47
C LEU A 82 1.45 7.90 -14.24
N TYR A 83 2.58 7.67 -14.93
CA TYR A 83 3.43 6.51 -14.69
C TYR A 83 3.90 6.44 -13.23
N LEU A 84 4.44 7.52 -12.65
CA LEU A 84 4.89 7.51 -11.25
C LEU A 84 3.76 7.26 -10.24
N LYS A 85 2.53 7.68 -10.56
CA LYS A 85 1.33 7.55 -9.71
C LYS A 85 0.67 6.16 -9.76
N GLU A 86 1.18 5.21 -10.54
CA GLU A 86 0.51 3.91 -10.75
C GLU A 86 0.31 3.10 -9.46
N TYR A 87 1.31 3.04 -8.57
CA TYR A 87 1.25 2.25 -7.34
C TYR A 87 0.73 3.07 -6.15
N HIS A 88 -0.54 3.45 -6.19
CA HIS A 88 -1.24 4.10 -5.08
C HIS A 88 -2.46 3.28 -4.64
N TYR A 89 -2.88 3.46 -3.39
CA TYR A 89 -4.18 2.98 -2.91
C TYR A 89 -5.11 4.17 -2.67
N LYS A 90 -6.42 3.91 -2.72
CA LYS A 90 -7.43 4.90 -2.37
C LYS A 90 -7.64 4.91 -0.86
N SER A 91 -7.30 6.01 -0.21
CA SER A 91 -7.66 6.22 1.19
C SER A 91 -9.05 6.87 1.28
N LYS A 92 -10.01 6.22 1.94
CA LYS A 92 -11.31 6.83 2.23
C LYS A 92 -11.14 7.80 3.41
N VAL A 93 -11.22 9.10 3.14
CA VAL A 93 -11.19 10.13 4.19
C VAL A 93 -12.49 10.03 4.99
N ARG A 94 -12.39 9.78 6.29
CA ARG A 94 -13.53 9.92 7.22
C ARG A 94 -13.72 11.41 7.49
N LEU A 95 -14.73 12.02 6.88
CA LEU A 95 -15.12 13.39 7.18
C LEU A 95 -15.84 13.41 8.53
N LEU A 96 -15.25 14.10 9.51
CA LEU A 96 -15.92 14.36 10.78
C LEU A 96 -16.86 15.54 10.55
N ARG A 97 -18.17 15.27 10.49
CA ARG A 97 -19.18 16.34 10.45
C ARG A 97 -19.20 17.00 11.83
N ILE A 98 -18.73 18.24 11.89
CA ILE A 98 -18.94 19.10 13.05
C ILE A 98 -20.31 19.71 12.85
N ASP A 99 -21.32 19.17 13.51
CA ASP A 99 -22.65 19.76 13.51
C ASP A 99 -22.56 21.14 14.21
N VAL A 100 -22.87 22.20 13.46
CA VAL A 100 -22.96 23.55 14.03
C VAL A 100 -24.21 23.60 14.92
N PRO A 101 -24.10 24.00 16.19
CA PRO A 101 -25.28 24.07 17.06
C PRO A 101 -26.28 25.08 16.48
N GLU A 102 -27.52 24.64 16.28
CA GLU A 102 -28.64 25.50 15.90
C GLU A 102 -28.78 26.60 16.97
N GLN A 103 -28.60 27.86 16.56
CA GLN A 103 -28.96 28.99 17.40
C GLN A 103 -30.48 29.06 17.47
N GLN A 104 -31.01 28.79 18.67
CA GLN A 104 -32.42 28.86 19.01
C GLN A 104 -32.84 30.30 19.34
#